data_AF-T1FM72-F1
#
_entry.id   AF-T1FM72-F1
#
_cell.length_a   1.000
_cell.length_b   1.000
_cell.length_c   1.000
_cell.angle_alpha   90.00
_cell.angle_beta   90.00
_cell.angle_gamma   90.00
#
_symmetry.space_group_name_H-M   'P 1'
#
loop_
_entity.id
_entity.type
_entity.pdbx_description
1 polymer ?
#
loop_
_entity_poly.entity_id
_entity_poly.type
_entity_poly.pdbx_seq_one_letter_code
_entity_poly.pdbx_strand_id
1 'polypeptide(L)'
;MSDSKLAEAREHLKEAEKCLKTGLLKWKPDYEGACIEYGKAAIAFKNAKSYNEAIDCYLKQLEAEKAHGSLYQAAKAAESAAMLCKEKGDFIRAGDLVEQASELYLEHGVGDTAAIMLSRGAKMLEQATPEKSIQLYKKACDVAEAQDRMKECTENIGRAARVCIKIKKFDDAAKYIGQELDFMSRTNHGGVLNKLVMGLVLVHLHREDYVAADQSFQKALRQYTGFRDSDEAGPIETFLEAYNDGNGEKAESIARGSLFAYMENEFTKLARDLKYPKSSTTPATTSAKDSSAAAGGGGEEEDKDEYDGGLC
;
A
#
# COMPACT_ATOMS: atom_id res chain seq x y z
N MET A 1 14.63 -40.32 -14.76
CA MET A 1 13.72 -39.36 -15.44
C MET A 1 14.33 -37.96 -15.55
N SER A 2 14.95 -37.40 -14.50
CA SER A 2 15.63 -36.09 -14.55
C SER A 2 16.74 -36.02 -15.61
N ASP A 3 17.62 -37.04 -15.68
CA ASP A 3 18.78 -37.01 -16.60
C ASP A 3 18.39 -37.04 -18.07
N SER A 4 17.31 -37.75 -18.41
CA SER A 4 16.77 -37.77 -19.77
C SER A 4 16.21 -36.41 -20.17
N LYS A 5 15.55 -35.70 -19.24
CA LYS A 5 15.06 -34.33 -19.48
C LYS A 5 16.18 -33.29 -19.57
N LEU A 6 17.28 -33.48 -18.84
CA LEU A 6 18.47 -32.64 -18.99
C LEU A 6 19.17 -32.84 -20.33
N ALA A 7 19.25 -34.09 -20.81
CA ALA A 7 19.82 -34.37 -22.12
C ALA A 7 18.98 -33.75 -23.25
N GLU A 8 17.65 -33.93 -23.21
CA GLU A 8 16.69 -33.31 -24.12
C GLU A 8 16.80 -31.78 -24.12
N ALA A 9 16.86 -31.16 -22.93
CA ALA A 9 17.00 -29.71 -22.81
C ALA A 9 18.29 -29.19 -23.46
N ARG A 10 19.41 -29.90 -23.27
CA ARG A 10 20.71 -29.55 -23.87
C ARG A 10 20.73 -29.74 -25.38
N GLU A 11 19.96 -30.68 -25.91
CA GLU A 11 19.81 -30.87 -27.35
C GLU A 11 19.06 -29.70 -27.99
N HIS A 12 17.89 -29.34 -27.44
CA HIS A 12 17.15 -28.16 -27.86
C HIS A 12 17.98 -26.88 -27.76
N LEU A 13 18.74 -26.70 -26.68
CA LEU A 13 19.63 -25.55 -26.52
C LEU A 13 20.69 -25.46 -27.64
N LYS A 14 21.29 -26.59 -28.01
CA LYS A 14 22.27 -26.65 -29.11
C LYS A 14 21.63 -26.35 -30.46
N GLU A 15 20.43 -26.85 -30.71
CA GLU A 15 19.73 -26.57 -31.97
C GLU A 15 19.31 -25.10 -32.05
N ALA A 16 18.86 -24.49 -30.95
CA ALA A 16 18.59 -23.06 -30.88
C ALA A 16 19.84 -22.22 -31.23
N GLU A 17 20.99 -22.56 -30.65
CA GLU A 17 22.26 -21.89 -30.96
C GLU A 17 22.70 -22.11 -32.41
N LYS A 18 22.36 -23.25 -33.01
CA LYS A 18 22.60 -23.53 -34.44
C LYS A 18 21.66 -22.73 -35.34
N CYS A 19 20.40 -22.54 -34.96
CA CYS A 19 19.48 -21.64 -35.66
C CYS A 19 20.02 -20.19 -35.72
N LEU A 20 20.73 -19.74 -34.69
CA LEU A 20 21.31 -18.39 -34.68
C LEU A 20 22.61 -18.25 -35.49
N LYS A 21 23.31 -19.35 -35.80
CA LYS A 21 24.55 -19.29 -36.58
C LYS A 21 24.29 -18.87 -38.02
N THR A 22 25.14 -17.98 -38.50
CA THR A 22 25.23 -17.58 -39.91
C THR A 22 26.44 -18.22 -40.56
N GLY A 23 26.45 -18.28 -41.89
CA GLY A 23 27.54 -18.85 -42.67
C GLY A 23 27.42 -18.46 -44.14
N LEU A 24 28.29 -19.03 -44.98
CA LEU A 24 28.39 -18.70 -46.41
C LEU A 24 27.05 -18.83 -47.17
N LEU A 25 26.15 -19.71 -46.71
CA LEU A 25 24.83 -19.95 -47.31
C LEU A 25 23.65 -19.34 -46.51
N LYS A 26 23.87 -18.90 -45.26
CA LYS A 26 22.83 -18.35 -44.38
C LYS A 26 23.29 -17.02 -43.80
N TRP A 27 22.78 -15.93 -44.37
CA TRP A 27 23.30 -14.60 -44.12
C TRP A 27 22.52 -13.87 -43.00
N LYS A 28 21.36 -14.42 -42.61
CA LYS A 28 20.56 -13.95 -41.47
C LYS A 28 20.30 -15.09 -40.49
N PRO A 29 20.37 -14.84 -39.16
CA PRO A 29 19.95 -15.82 -38.16
C PRO A 29 18.49 -16.26 -38.36
N ASP A 30 18.21 -17.52 -38.04
CA ASP A 30 16.85 -18.03 -37.96
C ASP A 30 16.34 -17.81 -36.54
N TYR A 31 15.80 -16.61 -36.30
CA TYR A 31 15.29 -16.25 -34.98
C TYR A 31 14.04 -17.05 -34.62
N GLU A 32 13.15 -17.31 -35.58
CA GLU A 32 11.92 -18.08 -35.34
C GLU A 32 12.24 -19.50 -34.85
N GLY A 33 13.14 -20.20 -35.55
CA GLY A 33 13.62 -21.53 -35.13
C GLY A 33 14.32 -21.49 -33.76
N ALA A 34 15.14 -20.46 -33.51
CA ALA A 34 15.80 -20.30 -32.22
C ALA A 34 14.81 -20.08 -31.06
N CYS A 35 13.77 -19.26 -31.26
CA CYS A 35 12.74 -19.01 -30.26
C CYS A 35 12.03 -20.31 -29.83
N ILE A 36 11.61 -21.11 -30.82
CA ILE A 36 10.93 -22.39 -30.59
C ILE A 36 11.82 -23.34 -29.78
N GLU A 37 13.09 -23.48 -30.19
CA GLU A 37 14.02 -24.40 -29.55
C GLU A 37 14.44 -23.93 -28.14
N TYR A 38 14.65 -22.63 -27.93
CA TYR A 38 14.88 -22.08 -26.57
C TYR A 38 13.68 -22.32 -25.65
N GLY A 39 12.45 -22.14 -26.13
CA GLY A 39 11.25 -22.40 -25.35
C GLY A 39 11.12 -23.87 -24.93
N LYS A 40 11.40 -24.81 -25.85
CA LYS A 40 11.45 -26.25 -25.54
C LYS A 40 12.53 -26.57 -24.52
N ALA A 41 13.74 -26.03 -24.69
CA ALA A 41 14.84 -26.20 -23.76
C ALA A 41 14.47 -25.69 -22.35
N ALA A 42 13.86 -24.51 -22.26
CA ALA A 42 13.43 -23.91 -20.99
C ALA A 42 12.43 -24.80 -20.24
N ILE A 43 11.42 -25.34 -20.95
CA ILE A 43 10.43 -26.25 -20.38
C ILE A 43 11.09 -27.56 -19.90
N ALA A 44 12.00 -28.13 -20.69
CA ALA A 44 12.71 -29.35 -20.32
C ALA A 44 13.62 -29.15 -19.10
N PHE A 45 14.37 -28.03 -19.03
CA PHE A 45 15.16 -27.66 -17.84
C PHE A 45 14.28 -27.43 -16.61
N LYS A 46 13.13 -26.75 -16.77
CA LYS A 46 12.15 -26.56 -15.70
C LYS A 46 11.64 -27.89 -15.15
N ASN A 47 11.26 -28.81 -16.02
CA ASN A 47 10.78 -30.14 -15.64
C ASN A 47 11.86 -30.99 -14.94
N ALA A 48 13.13 -30.75 -15.28
CA ALA A 48 14.29 -31.32 -14.60
C ALA A 48 14.69 -30.55 -13.31
N LYS A 49 13.90 -29.55 -12.89
CA LYS A 49 14.16 -28.67 -11.73
C LYS A 49 15.48 -27.89 -11.82
N SER A 50 16.07 -27.78 -13.01
CA SER A 50 17.25 -26.96 -13.30
C SER A 50 16.78 -25.54 -13.63
N TYR A 51 16.34 -24.83 -12.60
CA TYR A 51 15.66 -23.55 -12.76
C TYR A 51 16.57 -22.44 -13.29
N ASN A 52 17.88 -22.46 -13.01
CA ASN A 52 18.81 -21.45 -13.54
C ASN A 52 18.90 -21.57 -15.06
N GLU A 53 19.14 -22.77 -15.55
CA GLU A 53 19.22 -23.07 -16.98
C GLU A 53 17.89 -22.78 -17.69
N ALA A 54 16.76 -23.10 -17.04
CA ALA A 54 15.44 -22.75 -17.56
C ALA A 54 15.24 -21.23 -17.68
N ILE A 55 15.63 -20.45 -16.68
CA ILE A 55 15.59 -18.98 -16.72
C ILE A 55 16.48 -18.47 -17.84
N ASP A 56 17.73 -18.95 -17.94
CA ASP A 56 18.66 -18.51 -18.99
C ASP A 56 18.13 -18.83 -20.40
N CYS A 57 17.48 -19.99 -20.58
CA CYS A 57 16.81 -20.32 -21.84
C CYS A 57 15.64 -19.37 -22.14
N TYR A 58 14.79 -19.03 -21.17
CA TYR A 58 13.72 -18.05 -21.38
C TYR A 58 14.26 -16.65 -21.67
N LEU A 59 15.40 -16.25 -21.11
CA LEU A 59 16.03 -14.97 -21.42
C LEU A 59 16.66 -14.96 -22.82
N LYS A 60 17.26 -16.08 -23.24
CA LYS A 60 17.70 -16.25 -24.63
C LYS A 60 16.52 -16.24 -25.60
N GLN A 61 15.40 -16.87 -25.24
CA GLN A 61 14.16 -16.80 -26.02
C GLN A 61 13.65 -15.37 -26.11
N LEU A 62 13.56 -14.65 -24.98
CA LEU A 62 13.15 -13.24 -24.91
C LEU A 62 13.94 -12.37 -25.91
N GLU A 63 15.27 -12.47 -25.90
CA GLU A 63 16.12 -11.67 -26.80
C GLU A 63 15.98 -12.10 -28.27
N ALA A 64 15.79 -13.40 -28.53
CA ALA A 64 15.52 -13.89 -29.88
C ALA A 64 14.15 -13.40 -30.41
N GLU A 65 13.10 -13.39 -29.58
CA GLU A 65 11.76 -12.90 -29.95
C GLU A 65 11.78 -11.40 -30.23
N LYS A 66 12.52 -10.61 -29.44
CA LYS A 66 12.75 -9.18 -29.72
C LYS A 66 13.46 -8.98 -31.06
N ALA A 67 14.51 -9.75 -31.33
CA ALA A 67 15.24 -9.67 -32.60
C ALA A 67 14.41 -10.14 -33.80
N HIS A 68 13.47 -11.07 -33.59
CA HIS A 68 12.49 -11.49 -34.59
C HIS A 68 11.40 -10.42 -34.84
N GLY A 69 11.12 -9.57 -33.85
CA GLY A 69 10.05 -8.55 -33.90
C GLY A 69 8.74 -8.99 -33.25
N SER A 70 8.74 -10.08 -32.49
CA SER A 70 7.55 -10.65 -31.83
C SER A 70 7.45 -10.20 -30.37
N LEU A 71 7.08 -8.93 -30.15
CA LEU A 71 7.07 -8.31 -28.82
C LEU A 71 6.14 -9.03 -27.82
N TYR A 72 4.99 -9.52 -28.28
CA TYR A 72 4.09 -10.27 -27.41
C TYR A 72 4.72 -11.58 -26.90
N GLN A 73 5.37 -12.35 -27.78
CA GLN A 73 6.04 -13.59 -27.37
C GLN A 73 7.29 -13.31 -26.52
N ALA A 74 8.00 -12.22 -26.81
CA ALA A 74 9.05 -11.71 -25.94
C ALA A 74 8.50 -11.47 -24.51
N ALA A 75 7.39 -10.76 -24.37
CA ALA A 75 6.74 -10.55 -23.07
C ALA A 75 6.39 -11.88 -22.37
N LYS A 76 5.83 -12.87 -23.08
CA LYS A 76 5.55 -14.22 -22.54
C LYS A 76 6.80 -14.94 -22.04
N ALA A 77 7.92 -14.80 -22.73
CA ALA A 77 9.20 -15.37 -22.30
C ALA A 77 9.70 -14.70 -21.01
N ALA A 78 9.63 -13.36 -20.93
CA ALA A 78 9.97 -12.62 -19.70
C ALA A 78 9.06 -13.00 -18.52
N GLU A 79 7.74 -13.14 -18.73
CA GLU A 79 6.80 -13.64 -17.70
C GLU A 79 7.21 -15.02 -17.17
N SER A 80 7.58 -15.93 -18.07
CA SER A 80 7.97 -17.29 -17.72
C SER A 80 9.25 -17.30 -16.89
N ALA A 81 10.23 -16.49 -17.27
CA ALA A 81 11.45 -16.27 -16.49
C ALA A 81 11.15 -15.66 -15.11
N ALA A 82 10.27 -14.65 -15.04
CA ALA A 82 9.89 -13.99 -13.79
C ALA A 82 9.27 -14.98 -12.78
N MET A 83 8.38 -15.85 -13.26
CA MET A 83 7.74 -16.87 -12.43
C MET A 83 8.74 -17.89 -11.88
N LEU A 84 9.74 -18.29 -12.67
CA LEU A 84 10.81 -19.16 -12.19
C LEU A 84 11.74 -18.46 -11.20
N CYS A 85 12.03 -17.17 -11.40
CA CYS A 85 12.79 -16.37 -10.43
C CYS A 85 12.06 -16.34 -9.08
N LYS A 86 10.73 -16.13 -9.10
CA LYS A 86 9.89 -16.22 -7.89
C LYS A 86 9.94 -17.61 -7.25
N GLU A 87 9.80 -18.70 -8.02
CA GLU A 87 9.87 -20.06 -7.49
C GLU A 87 11.21 -20.36 -6.79
N LYS A 88 12.29 -19.72 -7.24
CA LYS A 88 13.62 -19.77 -6.60
C LYS A 88 13.81 -18.82 -5.41
N GLY A 89 12.88 -17.90 -5.18
CA GLY A 89 13.02 -16.84 -4.19
C GLY A 89 13.86 -15.63 -4.63
N ASP A 90 14.20 -15.52 -5.92
CA ASP A 90 14.86 -14.33 -6.49
C ASP A 90 13.79 -13.29 -6.87
N PHE A 91 13.24 -12.63 -5.85
CA PHE A 91 12.15 -11.68 -5.99
C PHE A 91 12.57 -10.38 -6.69
N ILE A 92 13.84 -9.97 -6.56
CA ILE A 92 14.36 -8.76 -7.21
C ILE A 92 14.33 -8.97 -8.73
N ARG A 93 14.98 -10.04 -9.22
CA ARG A 93 15.00 -10.35 -10.64
C ARG A 93 13.61 -10.65 -11.19
N ALA A 94 12.75 -11.29 -10.40
CA ALA A 94 11.35 -11.49 -10.78
C ALA A 94 10.64 -10.15 -11.03
N GLY A 95 10.83 -9.15 -10.17
CA GLY A 95 10.24 -7.83 -10.32
C GLY A 95 10.71 -7.08 -11.56
N ASP A 96 12.01 -7.14 -11.88
CA ASP A 96 12.55 -6.50 -13.08
C ASP A 96 12.05 -7.16 -14.37
N LEU A 97 11.89 -8.50 -14.37
CA LEU A 97 11.32 -9.22 -15.51
C LEU A 97 9.82 -8.98 -15.70
N VAL A 98 9.06 -8.77 -14.61
CA VAL A 98 7.65 -8.33 -14.69
C VAL A 98 7.57 -6.98 -15.39
N GLU A 99 8.40 -6.04 -14.98
CA GLU A 99 8.45 -4.68 -15.51
C GLU A 99 8.78 -4.70 -17.00
N GLN A 100 9.83 -5.44 -17.38
CA GLN A 100 10.20 -5.64 -18.78
C GLN A 100 9.09 -6.29 -19.60
N ALA A 101 8.40 -7.32 -19.07
CA ALA A 101 7.26 -7.94 -19.75
C ALA A 101 6.12 -6.93 -19.97
N SER A 102 5.84 -6.08 -18.98
CA SER A 102 4.80 -5.05 -19.09
C SER A 102 5.12 -3.98 -20.13
N GLU A 103 6.38 -3.57 -20.24
CA GLU A 103 6.85 -2.62 -21.26
C GLU A 103 6.67 -3.20 -22.67
N LEU A 104 7.03 -4.46 -22.87
CA LEU A 104 6.83 -5.15 -24.14
C LEU A 104 5.34 -5.28 -24.53
N TYR A 105 4.45 -5.51 -23.56
CA TYR A 105 3.01 -5.50 -23.81
C TYR A 105 2.46 -4.12 -24.18
N LEU A 106 2.98 -3.06 -23.55
CA LEU A 106 2.61 -1.68 -23.91
C LEU A 106 3.07 -1.35 -25.32
N GLU A 107 4.31 -1.68 -25.67
CA GLU A 107 4.86 -1.48 -27.02
C GLU A 107 4.10 -2.27 -28.08
N HIS A 108 3.65 -3.49 -27.74
CA HIS A 108 2.79 -4.30 -28.62
C HIS A 108 1.36 -3.73 -28.75
N GLY A 109 0.93 -2.84 -27.85
CA GLY A 109 -0.39 -2.21 -27.89
C GLY A 109 -1.48 -2.95 -27.09
N VAL A 110 -1.11 -3.82 -26.15
CA VAL A 110 -2.06 -4.55 -25.27
C VAL A 110 -1.97 -4.06 -23.83
N GLY A 111 -2.28 -2.77 -23.61
CA GLY A 111 -2.13 -2.09 -22.32
C GLY A 111 -2.89 -2.73 -21.15
N ASP A 112 -4.10 -3.25 -21.39
CA ASP A 112 -4.87 -4.01 -20.37
C ASP A 112 -4.06 -5.22 -19.85
N THR A 113 -3.32 -5.91 -20.73
CA THR A 113 -2.48 -7.05 -20.33
C THR A 113 -1.26 -6.59 -19.53
N ALA A 114 -0.66 -5.46 -19.90
CA ALA A 114 0.45 -4.87 -19.16
C ALA A 114 0.05 -4.48 -17.74
N ALA A 115 -1.12 -3.84 -17.55
CA ALA A 115 -1.64 -3.47 -16.24
C ALA A 115 -1.90 -4.70 -15.35
N ILE A 116 -2.50 -5.76 -15.91
CA ILE A 116 -2.71 -7.03 -15.20
C ILE A 116 -1.36 -7.64 -14.78
N MET A 117 -0.37 -7.63 -15.68
CA MET A 117 0.95 -8.18 -15.39
C MET A 117 1.65 -7.43 -14.26
N LEU A 118 1.61 -6.09 -14.28
CA LEU A 118 2.15 -5.24 -13.21
C LEU A 118 1.45 -5.49 -11.88
N SER A 119 0.11 -5.54 -11.86
CA SER A 119 -0.67 -5.77 -10.62
C SER A 119 -0.37 -7.15 -10.00
N ARG A 120 -0.28 -8.18 -10.84
CA ARG A 120 0.08 -9.54 -10.41
C ARG A 120 1.52 -9.61 -9.90
N GLY A 121 2.46 -8.97 -10.59
CA GLY A 121 3.84 -8.91 -10.15
C GLY A 121 4.00 -8.13 -8.85
N ALA A 122 3.30 -7.01 -8.69
CA ALA A 122 3.25 -6.28 -7.43
C ALA A 122 2.78 -7.16 -6.28
N LYS A 123 1.69 -7.93 -6.48
CA LYS A 123 1.16 -8.85 -5.45
C LYS A 123 2.17 -9.91 -5.03
N MET A 124 2.90 -10.45 -6.00
CA MET A 124 3.95 -11.44 -5.79
C MET A 124 5.09 -10.92 -4.91
N LEU A 125 5.36 -9.61 -4.93
CA LEU A 125 6.49 -8.97 -4.27
C LEU A 125 6.16 -8.36 -2.91
N GLU A 126 4.90 -8.30 -2.49
CA GLU A 126 4.46 -7.58 -1.27
C GLU A 126 5.26 -7.98 -0.01
N GLN A 127 5.58 -9.26 0.15
CA GLN A 127 6.26 -9.76 1.36
C GLN A 127 7.78 -9.63 1.27
N ALA A 128 8.36 -9.89 0.09
CA ALA A 128 9.80 -9.99 -0.08
C ALA A 128 10.46 -8.65 -0.40
N THR A 129 9.81 -7.83 -1.23
CA THR A 129 10.33 -6.53 -1.69
C THR A 129 9.17 -5.52 -1.77
N PRO A 130 8.63 -5.09 -0.62
CA PRO A 130 7.44 -4.24 -0.57
C PRO A 130 7.61 -2.90 -1.32
N GLU A 131 8.81 -2.33 -1.34
CA GLU A 131 9.12 -1.12 -2.12
C GLU A 131 8.88 -1.31 -3.62
N LYS A 132 9.40 -2.41 -4.19
CA LYS A 132 9.20 -2.73 -5.61
C LYS A 132 7.72 -3.04 -5.86
N SER A 133 7.05 -3.72 -4.94
CA SER A 133 5.60 -3.96 -5.01
C SER A 133 4.80 -2.65 -5.13
N ILE A 134 5.09 -1.65 -4.30
CA ILE A 134 4.46 -0.32 -4.36
C ILE A 134 4.72 0.34 -5.72
N GLN A 135 5.95 0.28 -6.23
CA GLN A 135 6.28 0.86 -7.55
C GLN A 135 5.48 0.20 -8.67
N LEU A 136 5.38 -1.14 -8.67
CA LEU A 136 4.62 -1.88 -9.68
C LEU A 136 3.11 -1.62 -9.59
N TYR A 137 2.53 -1.50 -8.39
CA TYR A 137 1.13 -1.12 -8.24
C TYR A 137 0.84 0.28 -8.78
N LYS A 138 1.74 1.25 -8.54
CA LYS A 138 1.59 2.59 -9.11
C LYS A 138 1.65 2.58 -10.63
N LYS A 139 2.64 1.90 -11.21
CA LYS A 139 2.71 1.72 -12.67
C LYS A 139 1.46 1.04 -13.22
N ALA A 140 0.90 0.04 -12.51
CA ALA A 140 -0.35 -0.59 -12.90
C ALA A 140 -1.53 0.40 -12.90
N CYS A 141 -1.59 1.31 -11.93
CA CYS A 141 -2.58 2.39 -11.91
C CYS A 141 -2.39 3.34 -13.09
N ASP A 142 -1.16 3.82 -13.33
CA ASP A 142 -0.86 4.75 -14.41
C ASP A 142 -1.26 4.15 -15.78
N VAL A 143 -0.95 2.86 -16.01
CA VAL A 143 -1.38 2.16 -17.23
C VAL A 143 -2.90 2.01 -17.26
N ALA A 144 -3.54 1.62 -16.16
CA ALA A 144 -4.99 1.47 -16.10
C ALA A 144 -5.72 2.79 -16.36
N GLU A 145 -5.25 3.90 -15.79
CA GLU A 145 -5.78 5.24 -16.04
C GLU A 145 -5.66 5.63 -17.52
N ALA A 146 -4.50 5.38 -18.14
CA ALA A 146 -4.28 5.62 -19.57
C ALA A 146 -5.18 4.76 -20.49
N GLN A 147 -5.76 3.67 -19.98
CA GLN A 147 -6.69 2.79 -20.69
C GLN A 147 -8.16 3.01 -20.26
N ASP A 148 -8.47 4.10 -19.54
CA ASP A 148 -9.79 4.41 -18.99
C ASP A 148 -10.35 3.32 -18.04
N ARG A 149 -9.47 2.54 -17.41
CA ARG A 149 -9.78 1.48 -16.44
C ARG A 149 -9.75 2.02 -15.00
N MET A 150 -10.66 2.95 -14.69
CA MET A 150 -10.66 3.68 -13.41
C MET A 150 -10.82 2.77 -12.18
N LYS A 151 -11.62 1.70 -12.29
CA LYS A 151 -11.81 0.75 -11.18
C LYS A 151 -10.50 0.04 -10.85
N GLU A 152 -9.80 -0.41 -11.88
CA GLU A 152 -8.52 -1.10 -11.77
C GLU A 152 -7.43 -0.15 -11.25
N CYS A 153 -7.39 1.11 -11.68
CA CYS A 153 -6.46 2.09 -11.11
C CYS A 153 -6.73 2.29 -9.62
N THR A 154 -7.99 2.55 -9.24
CA THR A 154 -8.41 2.72 -7.85
C THR A 154 -8.01 1.51 -6.97
N GLU A 155 -8.21 0.30 -7.47
CA GLU A 155 -7.82 -0.92 -6.75
C GLU A 155 -6.30 -1.04 -6.59
N ASN A 156 -5.52 -0.72 -7.62
CA ASN A 156 -4.05 -0.79 -7.56
C ASN A 156 -3.46 0.26 -6.61
N ILE A 157 -3.95 1.51 -6.64
CA ILE A 157 -3.47 2.54 -5.72
C ILE A 157 -3.82 2.21 -4.27
N GLY A 158 -5.01 1.65 -4.04
CA GLY A 158 -5.41 1.18 -2.72
C GLY A 158 -4.55 0.02 -2.21
N ARG A 159 -4.14 -0.90 -3.09
CA ARG A 159 -3.18 -1.96 -2.71
C ARG A 159 -1.82 -1.37 -2.34
N ALA A 160 -1.32 -0.39 -3.10
CA ALA A 160 -0.09 0.32 -2.77
C ALA A 160 -0.16 1.01 -1.39
N ALA A 161 -1.27 1.68 -1.09
CA ALA A 161 -1.52 2.29 0.22
C ALA A 161 -1.44 1.27 1.36
N ARG A 162 -2.10 0.12 1.22
CA ARG A 162 -2.09 -0.98 2.21
C ARG A 162 -0.69 -1.54 2.44
N VAL A 163 0.13 -1.66 1.40
CA VAL A 163 1.54 -2.06 1.54
C VAL A 163 2.32 -0.99 2.31
N CYS A 164 2.13 0.29 2.01
CA CYS A 164 2.78 1.40 2.72
C CYS A 164 2.45 1.39 4.23
N ILE A 165 1.18 1.12 4.59
CA ILE A 165 0.75 0.94 5.99
C ILE A 165 1.55 -0.19 6.66
N LYS A 166 1.65 -1.36 6.01
CA LYS A 166 2.35 -2.54 6.56
C LYS A 166 3.82 -2.26 6.86
N ILE A 167 4.49 -1.48 6.01
CA ILE A 167 5.90 -1.11 6.17
C ILE A 167 6.10 0.23 6.90
N LYS A 168 5.02 0.79 7.48
CA LYS A 168 5.01 2.05 8.25
C LYS A 168 5.51 3.28 7.48
N LYS A 169 5.36 3.31 6.15
CA LYS A 169 5.57 4.51 5.31
C LYS A 169 4.30 5.35 5.28
N PHE A 170 4.02 6.02 6.39
CA PHE A 170 2.73 6.70 6.59
C PHE A 170 2.54 7.92 5.69
N ASP A 171 3.59 8.64 5.30
CA ASP A 171 3.49 9.75 4.33
C ASP A 171 3.01 9.25 2.97
N ASP A 172 3.62 8.17 2.46
CA ASP A 172 3.21 7.53 1.20
C ASP A 172 1.81 6.93 1.33
N ALA A 173 1.48 6.30 2.47
CA ALA A 173 0.14 5.76 2.71
C ALA A 173 -0.93 6.85 2.66
N ALA A 174 -0.72 7.98 3.35
CA ALA A 174 -1.66 9.11 3.34
C ALA A 174 -1.87 9.66 1.92
N LYS A 175 -0.77 9.81 1.16
CA LYS A 175 -0.82 10.22 -0.25
C LYS A 175 -1.67 9.27 -1.09
N TYR A 176 -1.41 7.96 -1.02
CA TYR A 176 -2.08 6.97 -1.86
C TYR A 176 -3.54 6.73 -1.45
N ILE A 177 -3.88 6.81 -0.15
CA ILE A 177 -5.27 6.80 0.31
C ILE A 177 -6.01 8.05 -0.19
N GLY A 178 -5.39 9.23 -0.14
CA GLY A 178 -5.99 10.45 -0.68
C GLY A 178 -6.29 10.33 -2.17
N GLN A 179 -5.39 9.72 -2.96
CA GLN A 179 -5.63 9.43 -4.37
C GLN A 179 -6.76 8.41 -4.57
N GLU A 180 -6.81 7.33 -3.78
CA GLU A 180 -7.90 6.33 -3.82
C GLU A 180 -9.26 6.99 -3.55
N LEU A 181 -9.36 7.85 -2.53
CA LEU A 181 -10.58 8.61 -2.21
C LEU A 181 -11.01 9.54 -3.35
N ASP A 182 -10.07 10.27 -3.95
CA ASP A 182 -10.36 11.19 -5.06
C ASP A 182 -10.77 10.45 -6.35
N PHE A 183 -10.35 9.19 -6.55
CA PHE A 183 -10.85 8.33 -7.63
C PHE A 183 -12.23 7.74 -7.31
N MET A 184 -12.45 7.27 -6.08
CA MET A 184 -13.74 6.73 -5.63
C MET A 184 -14.86 7.79 -5.67
N SER A 185 -14.55 9.04 -5.32
CA SER A 185 -15.53 10.13 -5.34
C SER A 185 -16.08 10.42 -6.75
N ARG A 186 -15.32 10.09 -7.80
CA ARG A 186 -15.75 10.26 -9.20
C ARG A 186 -16.68 9.14 -9.68
N THR A 187 -16.70 8.00 -8.99
CA THR A 187 -17.38 6.77 -9.40
C THR A 187 -18.56 6.38 -8.50
N ASN A 188 -18.88 7.20 -7.49
CA ASN A 188 -20.06 7.11 -6.60
C ASN A 188 -20.15 5.82 -5.75
N HIS A 189 -19.04 5.40 -5.13
CA HIS A 189 -18.98 4.25 -4.21
C HIS A 189 -19.03 4.67 -2.72
N GLY A 190 -20.22 5.03 -2.21
CA GLY A 190 -20.37 5.66 -0.88
C GLY A 190 -19.83 4.88 0.33
N GLY A 191 -20.24 3.61 0.53
CA GLY A 191 -19.93 2.89 1.78
C GLY A 191 -18.45 2.50 1.98
N VAL A 192 -17.71 2.24 0.89
CA VAL A 192 -16.27 1.92 0.97
C VAL A 192 -15.45 3.19 1.23
N LEU A 193 -15.87 4.31 0.64
CA LEU A 193 -15.25 5.61 0.79
C LEU A 193 -15.25 6.07 2.25
N ASN A 194 -16.36 5.92 2.97
CA ASN A 194 -16.47 6.40 4.36
C ASN A 194 -15.43 5.73 5.29
N LYS A 195 -15.27 4.41 5.19
CA LYS A 195 -14.27 3.65 5.96
C LYS A 195 -12.85 4.03 5.58
N LEU A 196 -12.63 4.39 4.33
CA LEU A 196 -11.30 4.83 3.87
C LEU A 196 -10.93 6.21 4.44
N VAL A 197 -11.90 7.10 4.67
CA VAL A 197 -11.68 8.35 5.42
C VAL A 197 -11.23 8.08 6.85
N MET A 198 -11.85 7.11 7.54
CA MET A 198 -11.39 6.67 8.87
C MET A 198 -9.94 6.19 8.84
N GLY A 199 -9.60 5.37 7.84
CA GLY A 199 -8.25 4.89 7.61
C GLY A 199 -7.25 6.04 7.42
N LEU A 200 -7.60 7.06 6.63
CA LEU A 200 -6.76 8.23 6.40
C LEU A 200 -6.53 9.03 7.68
N VAL A 201 -7.58 9.26 8.49
CA VAL A 201 -7.48 9.91 9.80
C VAL A 201 -6.48 9.17 10.69
N LEU A 202 -6.60 7.86 10.80
CA LEU A 202 -5.67 7.04 11.60
C LEU A 202 -4.23 7.14 11.10
N VAL A 203 -4.01 7.13 9.78
CA VAL A 203 -2.67 7.29 9.20
C VAL A 203 -2.08 8.65 9.56
N HIS A 204 -2.85 9.74 9.51
CA HIS A 204 -2.37 11.07 9.92
C HIS A 204 -2.03 11.15 11.42
N LEU A 205 -2.82 10.51 12.28
CA LEU A 205 -2.49 10.45 13.71
C LEU A 205 -1.23 9.62 13.99
N HIS A 206 -0.97 8.55 13.22
CA HIS A 206 0.32 7.82 13.26
C HIS A 206 1.51 8.65 12.76
N ARG A 207 1.26 9.68 11.95
CA ARG A 207 2.27 10.69 11.56
C ARG A 207 2.46 11.78 12.62
N GLU A 208 1.74 11.68 13.74
CA GLU A 208 1.69 12.71 14.79
C GLU A 208 1.22 14.09 14.23
N ASP A 209 0.39 14.06 13.18
CA ASP A 209 -0.11 15.23 12.46
C ASP A 209 -1.64 15.33 12.60
N TYR A 210 -2.08 15.85 13.75
CA TYR A 210 -3.50 16.04 14.05
C TYR A 210 -4.17 17.01 13.07
N VAL A 211 -3.47 18.07 12.65
CA VAL A 211 -4.01 19.08 11.76
C VAL A 211 -4.38 18.45 10.41
N ALA A 212 -3.52 17.60 9.85
CA ALA A 212 -3.84 16.90 8.61
C ALA A 212 -4.96 15.84 8.78
N ALA A 213 -5.07 15.22 9.97
CA ALA A 213 -6.17 14.32 10.29
C ALA A 213 -7.52 15.05 10.26
N ASP A 214 -7.63 16.16 10.99
CA ASP A 214 -8.84 17.00 11.00
C ASP A 214 -9.13 17.56 9.61
N GLN A 215 -8.15 18.12 8.91
CA GLN A 215 -8.35 18.62 7.55
C GLN A 215 -8.88 17.57 6.58
N SER A 216 -8.42 16.32 6.69
CA SER A 216 -8.90 15.20 5.88
C SER A 216 -10.36 14.87 6.18
N PHE A 217 -10.74 14.86 7.45
CA PHE A 217 -12.13 14.68 7.88
C PHE A 217 -13.03 15.84 7.42
N GLN A 218 -12.59 17.09 7.59
CA GLN A 218 -13.31 18.28 7.12
C GLN A 218 -13.44 18.31 5.59
N LYS A 219 -12.43 17.85 4.85
CA LYS A 219 -12.51 17.68 3.39
C LYS A 219 -13.62 16.66 3.05
N ALA A 220 -13.66 15.52 3.74
CA ALA A 220 -14.66 14.49 3.51
C ALA A 220 -16.09 14.99 3.75
N LEU A 221 -16.33 15.71 4.85
CA LEU A 221 -17.64 16.33 5.18
C LEU A 221 -18.14 17.32 4.12
N ARG A 222 -17.24 17.93 3.33
CA ARG A 222 -17.57 18.92 2.31
C ARG A 222 -17.68 18.34 0.91
N GLN A 223 -16.84 17.36 0.57
CA GLN A 223 -16.64 16.93 -0.81
C GLN A 223 -17.29 15.59 -1.13
N TYR A 224 -17.43 14.69 -0.15
CA TYR A 224 -17.91 13.34 -0.40
C TYR A 224 -19.40 13.25 -0.11
N THR A 225 -20.19 13.08 -1.18
CA THR A 225 -21.66 13.00 -1.12
C THR A 225 -22.11 11.90 -0.15
N GLY A 226 -22.95 12.25 0.81
CA GLY A 226 -23.50 11.31 1.79
C GLY A 226 -22.57 10.95 2.95
N PHE A 227 -21.32 11.44 2.99
CA PHE A 227 -20.41 11.17 4.11
C PHE A 227 -20.89 11.82 5.40
N ARG A 228 -21.38 13.06 5.35
CA ARG A 228 -21.88 13.78 6.55
C ARG A 228 -23.00 13.04 7.27
N ASP A 229 -23.88 12.39 6.52
CA ASP A 229 -25.05 11.69 7.07
C ASP A 229 -24.75 10.20 7.32
N SER A 230 -23.49 9.79 7.22
CA SER A 230 -23.09 8.40 7.40
C SER A 230 -22.87 8.02 8.87
N ASP A 231 -22.97 6.72 9.16
CA ASP A 231 -22.72 6.17 10.49
C ASP A 231 -21.27 6.39 10.95
N GLU A 232 -20.35 6.70 10.03
CA GLU A 232 -18.94 6.96 10.32
C GLU A 232 -18.66 8.39 10.78
N ALA A 233 -19.39 9.40 10.30
CA ALA A 233 -19.03 10.80 10.51
C ALA A 233 -19.00 11.22 11.99
N GLY A 234 -20.08 10.95 12.72
CA GLY A 234 -20.18 11.31 14.14
C GLY A 234 -19.12 10.63 15.04
N PRO A 235 -18.88 9.32 14.89
CA PRO A 235 -17.79 8.64 15.61
C PRO A 235 -16.40 9.17 15.28
N ILE A 236 -16.10 9.54 14.02
CA ILE A 236 -14.81 10.16 13.66
C ILE A 236 -14.66 11.53 14.32
N GLU A 237 -15.72 12.35 14.30
CA GLU A 237 -15.73 13.68 14.94
C GLU A 237 -15.46 13.56 16.45
N THR A 238 -16.22 12.71 17.13
CA THR A 238 -16.07 12.47 18.58
C THR A 238 -14.68 11.92 18.93
N PHE A 239 -14.12 11.10 18.04
CA PHE A 239 -12.77 10.55 18.18
C PHE A 239 -11.69 11.63 18.07
N LEU A 240 -11.78 12.50 17.04
CA LEU A 240 -10.85 13.61 16.83
C LEU A 240 -10.94 14.65 17.94
N GLU A 241 -12.15 14.95 18.46
CA GLU A 241 -12.34 15.82 19.63
C GLU A 241 -11.64 15.24 20.86
N ALA A 242 -11.90 13.97 21.19
CA ALA A 242 -11.29 13.30 22.33
C ALA A 242 -9.75 13.26 22.22
N TYR A 243 -9.22 13.07 21.01
CA TYR A 243 -7.79 13.10 20.75
C TYR A 243 -7.20 14.50 20.97
N ASN A 244 -7.88 15.55 20.51
CA ASN A 244 -7.43 16.94 20.68
C ASN A 244 -7.47 17.42 22.14
N ASP A 245 -8.52 17.01 22.87
CA ASP A 245 -8.72 17.38 24.28
C ASP A 245 -7.79 16.64 25.24
N GLY A 246 -6.90 15.77 24.73
CA GLY A 246 -6.01 14.96 25.55
C GLY A 246 -6.71 13.80 26.28
N ASN A 247 -7.96 13.49 25.94
CA ASN A 247 -8.72 12.40 26.55
C ASN A 247 -8.44 11.07 25.83
N GLY A 248 -7.26 10.51 26.07
CA GLY A 248 -6.84 9.25 25.45
C GLY A 248 -7.74 8.05 25.74
N GLU A 249 -8.30 7.95 26.94
CA GLU A 249 -9.20 6.84 27.33
C GLU A 249 -10.48 6.84 26.48
N LYS A 250 -11.08 8.03 26.28
CA LYS A 250 -12.26 8.18 25.41
C LYS A 250 -11.91 7.88 23.96
N ALA A 251 -10.80 8.44 23.45
CA ALA A 251 -10.35 8.19 22.09
C ALA A 251 -10.08 6.70 21.82
N GLU A 252 -9.41 6.01 22.75
CA GLU A 252 -9.14 4.58 22.66
C GLU A 252 -10.42 3.74 22.74
N SER A 253 -11.36 4.10 23.61
CA SER A 253 -12.66 3.44 23.70
C SER A 253 -13.42 3.49 22.37
N ILE A 254 -13.44 4.65 21.70
CA ILE A 254 -14.08 4.82 20.39
C ILE A 254 -13.37 3.99 19.33
N ALA A 255 -12.04 4.02 19.29
CA ALA A 255 -11.23 3.26 18.33
C ALA A 255 -11.32 1.73 18.51
N ARG A 256 -11.73 1.26 19.70
CA ARG A 256 -12.03 -0.16 19.98
C ARG A 256 -13.50 -0.52 19.72
N GLY A 257 -14.35 0.46 19.39
CA GLY A 257 -15.76 0.25 19.08
C GLY A 257 -15.99 -0.55 17.79
N SER A 258 -17.24 -0.98 17.58
CA SER A 258 -17.64 -1.82 16.45
C SER A 258 -17.29 -1.20 15.10
N LEU A 259 -17.44 0.12 14.94
CA LEU A 259 -17.17 0.83 13.68
C LEU A 259 -15.72 0.64 13.21
N PHE A 260 -14.75 0.81 14.11
CA PHE A 260 -13.34 0.62 13.82
C PHE A 260 -12.95 -0.87 13.73
N ALA A 261 -13.66 -1.73 14.46
CA ALA A 261 -13.43 -3.18 14.43
C ALA A 261 -13.81 -3.83 13.09
N TYR A 262 -14.81 -3.28 12.37
CA TYR A 262 -15.26 -3.78 11.06
C TYR A 262 -14.59 -3.11 9.85
N MET A 263 -13.44 -2.47 10.06
CA MET A 263 -12.57 -1.99 8.98
C MET A 263 -11.71 -3.13 8.42
N GLU A 264 -11.00 -2.86 7.33
CA GLU A 264 -9.96 -3.77 6.84
C GLU A 264 -8.85 -3.96 7.87
N ASN A 265 -8.27 -5.16 7.91
CA ASN A 265 -7.32 -5.60 8.92
C ASN A 265 -6.16 -4.61 9.16
N GLU A 266 -5.67 -3.97 8.10
CA GLU A 266 -4.60 -2.97 8.15
C GLU A 266 -5.02 -1.74 8.96
N PHE A 267 -6.24 -1.24 8.78
CA PHE A 267 -6.77 -0.09 9.53
C PHE A 267 -7.13 -0.46 10.96
N THR A 268 -7.67 -1.65 11.20
CA THR A 268 -7.93 -2.14 12.57
C THR A 268 -6.63 -2.24 13.39
N LYS A 269 -5.53 -2.67 12.75
CA LYS A 269 -4.20 -2.66 13.39
C LYS A 269 -3.71 -1.25 13.68
N LEU A 270 -3.93 -0.29 12.78
CA LEU A 270 -3.59 1.11 13.02
C LEU A 270 -4.34 1.68 14.23
N ALA A 271 -5.66 1.45 14.33
CA ALA A 271 -6.45 1.90 15.47
C ALA A 271 -5.93 1.30 16.78
N ARG A 272 -5.63 -0.01 16.79
CA ARG A 272 -5.08 -0.70 17.97
C ARG A 272 -3.70 -0.17 18.38
N ASP A 273 -2.82 0.08 17.41
CA ASP A 273 -1.42 0.42 17.65
C ASP A 273 -1.19 1.95 17.77
N LEU A 274 -2.26 2.76 17.71
CA LEU A 274 -2.19 4.21 17.80
C LEU A 274 -1.71 4.65 19.19
N LYS A 275 -0.82 5.67 19.22
CA LYS A 275 -0.47 6.34 20.48
C LYS A 275 -1.57 7.33 20.84
N TYR A 276 -2.27 7.05 21.93
CA TYR A 276 -3.29 7.95 22.47
C TYR A 276 -2.66 9.04 23.36
N PRO A 277 -3.23 10.25 23.36
CA PRO A 277 -2.81 11.32 24.28
C PRO A 277 -2.91 10.83 25.72
N LYS A 278 -1.98 11.25 26.57
CA LYS A 278 -2.07 10.94 28.00
C LYS A 278 -3.11 11.86 28.62
N SER A 279 -4.07 11.30 29.36
CA SER A 279 -4.98 12.10 30.18
C SER A 279 -4.15 12.93 31.15
N SER A 280 -4.21 14.26 31.02
CA SER A 280 -3.67 15.15 32.04
C SER A 280 -4.55 14.99 33.28
N THR A 281 -4.17 14.10 34.19
CA THR A 281 -4.71 14.06 35.55
C THR A 281 -4.20 15.30 36.27
N THR A 282 -4.84 16.44 36.03
CA THR A 282 -4.77 17.54 36.98
C THR A 282 -5.68 17.13 38.14
N PRO A 283 -5.18 16.94 39.37
CA PRO A 283 -6.04 16.61 40.49
C PRO A 283 -6.97 17.80 40.71
N ALA A 284 -8.27 17.61 40.47
CA ALA A 284 -9.28 18.54 40.94
C ALA A 284 -9.12 18.62 42.46
N THR A 285 -8.61 19.74 42.95
CA THR A 285 -8.53 20.02 44.37
C THR A 285 -9.96 20.08 44.87
N THR A 286 -10.39 19.03 45.56
CA THR A 286 -11.65 18.97 46.30
C THR A 286 -11.58 19.97 47.45
N SER A 287 -11.99 21.21 47.20
CA SER A 287 -12.41 22.11 48.27
C SER A 287 -13.78 21.62 48.78
N ALA A 288 -13.75 20.63 49.68
CA ALA A 288 -14.86 20.28 50.52
C ALA A 288 -15.15 21.46 51.46
N LYS A 289 -16.19 22.22 51.13
CA LYS A 289 -16.89 23.05 52.12
C LYS A 289 -17.81 22.11 52.90
N ASP A 290 -17.44 21.83 54.14
CA ASP A 290 -18.39 21.30 55.11
C ASP A 290 -18.11 21.92 56.47
N SER A 291 -19.02 22.76 56.93
CA SER A 291 -19.52 22.79 58.32
C SER A 291 -20.50 23.95 58.52
N SER A 292 -21.73 23.59 58.84
CA SER A 292 -22.78 24.46 59.36
C SER A 292 -22.68 24.58 60.89
N ALA A 293 -22.98 25.79 61.36
CA ALA A 293 -23.67 26.18 62.60
C ALA A 293 -23.52 25.37 63.91
N ALA A 294 -23.05 26.05 64.97
CA ALA A 294 -23.77 26.14 66.26
C ALA A 294 -23.15 27.24 67.16
N ALA A 295 -24.01 27.80 68.02
CA ALA A 295 -23.89 29.07 68.73
C ALA A 295 -23.13 29.04 70.06
N GLY A 296 -22.78 30.23 70.58
CA GLY A 296 -22.64 30.45 72.04
C GLY A 296 -21.71 31.56 72.50
N GLY A 297 -22.27 32.74 72.81
CA GLY A 297 -22.03 33.47 74.08
C GLY A 297 -20.76 34.31 74.29
N GLY A 298 -20.96 35.64 74.27
CA GLY A 298 -20.62 36.55 75.40
C GLY A 298 -19.19 37.05 75.57
N GLY A 299 -19.03 38.38 75.65
CA GLY A 299 -17.89 39.04 76.31
C GLY A 299 -17.36 40.29 75.60
N GLU A 300 -17.85 41.45 76.03
CA GLU A 300 -17.18 42.78 76.09
C GLU A 300 -15.73 42.64 76.66
N GLU A 301 -14.71 43.48 76.46
CA GLU A 301 -14.61 44.93 76.27
C GLU A 301 -13.12 45.31 75.98
N GLU A 302 -12.92 46.53 75.47
CA GLU A 302 -11.76 47.45 75.63
C GLU A 302 -10.40 47.27 74.89
N ASP A 303 -10.23 48.14 73.88
CA ASP A 303 -9.24 49.23 73.76
C ASP A 303 -7.73 48.99 73.95
N LYS A 304 -6.97 49.31 72.89
CA LYS A 304 -6.10 50.51 72.86
C LYS A 304 -5.44 50.73 71.48
N ASP A 305 -5.81 51.86 70.89
CA ASP A 305 -4.97 52.92 70.31
C ASP A 305 -3.52 52.61 69.92
N GLU A 306 -3.09 53.09 68.74
CA GLU A 306 -2.32 54.36 68.66
C GLU A 306 -1.53 54.49 67.33
N TYR A 307 -1.99 55.46 66.49
CA TYR A 307 -1.25 56.45 65.69
C TYR A 307 -0.24 56.01 64.60
N ASP A 308 0.03 56.77 63.52
CA ASP A 308 -0.56 57.95 62.87
C ASP A 308 0.27 58.27 61.62
N GLY A 309 -0.35 58.98 60.67
CA GLY A 309 0.22 59.91 59.68
C GLY A 309 1.22 59.39 58.62
N GLY A 310 1.23 59.88 57.38
CA GLY A 310 0.49 60.97 56.76
C GLY A 310 1.15 61.37 55.44
N LEU A 311 0.30 61.62 54.44
CA LEU A 311 0.33 62.76 53.52
C LEU A 311 1.56 62.99 52.62
N CYS A 312 1.37 62.78 51.31
CA CYS A 312 1.24 63.84 50.30
C CYS A 312 0.64 63.26 49.02
#